data_AF-A0AA41WCL3-F1
#
_entry.id   AF-A0AA41WCL3-F1
#
_cell.length_a   1.000
_cell.length_b   1.000
_cell.length_c   1.000
_cell.angle_alpha   90.00
_cell.angle_beta   90.00
_cell.angle_gamma   90.00
#
_symmetry.space_group_name_H-M   'P 1'
#
loop_
_entity.id
_entity.type
_entity.pdbx_description
1 polymer ?
#
loop_
_entity_poly.entity_id
_entity_poly.type
_entity_poly.pdbx_seq_one_letter_code
_entity_poly.pdbx_strand_id
1 'polypeptide(L)' 'MSGDTDTRETLTVEEVARVFGIGRQTAYDQARTGRIGPVPVYRIGRRLVVPRRALERALAGELTEQEGQGHA' A
#
# COMPACT_ATOMS: atom_id res chain seq x y z
N MET A 1 7.78 -17.88 25.83
CA MET A 1 6.90 -16.71 25.67
C MET A 1 7.48 -15.94 24.50
N SER A 2 6.80 -15.61 23.40
CA SER A 2 5.38 -15.62 23.06
C SER A 2 5.26 -16.04 21.59
N GLY A 3 4.15 -16.69 21.24
CA GLY A 3 3.84 -16.98 19.84
C GLY A 3 3.26 -15.72 19.21
N ASP A 4 3.99 -15.11 18.28
CA ASP A 4 3.45 -14.03 17.47
C ASP A 4 3.32 -14.55 16.04
N THR A 5 2.14 -15.11 15.78
CA THR A 5 1.62 -15.38 14.44
C THR A 5 1.34 -14.05 13.73
N ASP A 6 2.37 -13.22 13.52
CA ASP A 6 2.31 -12.02 12.68
C ASP A 6 2.35 -12.41 11.19
N THR A 7 1.47 -13.33 10.81
CA THR A 7 1.27 -13.75 9.41
C THR A 7 0.39 -12.76 8.66
N ARG A 8 0.17 -11.54 9.21
CA ARG A 8 -0.52 -10.48 8.47
C ARG A 8 0.44 -9.88 7.47
N GLU A 9 0.50 -10.51 6.31
CA GLU A 9 1.20 -10.00 5.14
C GLU A 9 0.45 -8.84 4.47
N THR A 10 -0.62 -8.31 5.09
CA THR A 10 -1.43 -7.21 4.56
C THR A 10 -1.68 -6.13 5.61
N LEU A 11 -1.60 -4.88 5.19
CA LEU A 11 -1.75 -3.64 5.96
C LEU A 11 -3.00 -2.89 5.49
N THR A 12 -3.61 -2.12 6.37
CA THR A 12 -4.69 -1.20 6.01
C THR A 12 -4.16 0.08 5.36
N VAL A 13 -5.05 0.81 4.67
CA VAL A 13 -4.72 2.11 4.06
C VAL A 13 -4.15 3.10 5.08
N GLU A 14 -4.66 3.11 6.31
CA GLU A 14 -4.18 4.01 7.36
C GLU A 14 -2.77 3.66 7.85
N GLU A 15 -2.46 2.36 7.97
CA GLU A 15 -1.11 1.91 8.32
C GLU A 15 -0.11 2.28 7.23
N VAL A 16 -0.48 2.05 5.97
CA VAL A 16 0.33 2.41 4.80
C VAL A 16 0.57 3.93 4.75
N ALA A 17 -0.45 4.73 5.05
CA ALA A 17 -0.32 6.18 5.11
C ALA A 17 0.74 6.63 6.13
N ARG A 18 0.74 6.00 7.32
CA ARG A 18 1.73 6.27 8.37
C ARG A 18 3.13 5.86 7.95
N VAL A 19 3.28 4.72 7.28
CA VAL A 19 4.58 4.22 6.81
C VAL A 19 5.15 5.11 5.69
N PHE A 20 4.33 5.54 4.74
CA PHE A 20 4.74 6.47 3.69
C PHE A 20 4.88 7.92 4.17
N GLY A 21 4.37 8.27 5.35
CA GLY A 21 4.37 9.65 5.84
C GLY A 21 3.39 10.57 5.09
N ILE A 22 2.34 10.02 4.48
CA ILE A 22 1.32 10.78 3.74
C ILE A 22 0.05 11.00 4.56
N GLY A 23 -0.73 12.02 4.19
CA GLY A 23 -2.02 12.28 4.80
C GLY A 23 -3.01 11.13 4.57
N ARG A 24 -3.83 10.79 5.57
CA ARG A 24 -4.87 9.74 5.47
C ARG A 24 -5.80 9.95 4.28
N GLN A 25 -6.17 11.21 4.01
CA GLN A 25 -7.06 11.55 2.91
C GLN A 25 -6.42 11.18 1.56
N THR A 26 -5.16 11.55 1.34
CA THR A 26 -4.38 11.18 0.15
C THR A 26 -4.27 9.67 0.00
N ALA A 27 -3.99 8.95 1.09
CA ALA A 27 -3.91 7.50 1.06
C ALA A 27 -5.24 6.84 0.66
N TYR A 28 -6.36 7.29 1.21
CA TYR A 28 -7.68 6.78 0.85
C TYR A 28 -8.10 7.15 -0.58
N ASP A 29 -7.73 8.35 -1.06
CA ASP A 29 -8.00 8.77 -2.42
C ASP A 29 -7.26 7.90 -3.44
N GLN A 30 -5.96 7.68 -3.22
CA GLN A 30 -5.18 6.75 -4.05
C GLN A 30 -5.67 5.30 -3.88
N ALA A 31 -5.97 4.84 -2.67
CA ALA A 31 -6.47 3.49 -2.45
C ALA A 31 -7.74 3.16 -3.24
N ARG A 32 -8.56 4.18 -3.58
CA ARG A 32 -9.74 4.03 -4.44
C ARG A 32 -9.38 3.77 -5.90
N THR A 33 -8.24 4.29 -6.39
CA THR A 33 -7.71 4.00 -7.73
C THR A 33 -7.03 2.63 -7.80
N GLY A 34 -6.88 1.96 -6.65
CA GLY A 34 -6.32 0.61 -6.53
C GLY A 34 -4.81 0.58 -6.30
N ARG A 35 -4.17 1.73 -6.04
CA ARG A 35 -2.74 1.83 -5.72
C ARG A 35 -2.48 2.93 -4.70
N ILE A 36 -1.38 2.86 -3.93
CA ILE A 36 -0.90 3.98 -3.11
C ILE A 36 0.57 4.17 -3.45
N GLY A 37 0.93 5.27 -4.10
CA GLY A 37 2.24 5.43 -4.73
C GLY A 37 2.54 4.23 -5.64
N PRO A 38 3.68 3.54 -5.46
CA PRO A 38 4.04 2.39 -6.28
C PRO A 38 3.43 1.05 -5.82
N VAL A 39 2.69 1.00 -4.70
CA VAL A 39 2.16 -0.28 -4.16
C VAL A 39 0.74 -0.59 -4.63
N PRO A 40 0.40 -1.86 -4.90
CA PRO A 40 -0.95 -2.28 -5.23
C PRO A 40 -1.85 -2.30 -3.98
N VAL A 41 -3.12 -1.98 -4.18
CA VAL A 41 -4.18 -2.08 -3.15
C VAL A 41 -5.17 -3.14 -3.58
N TYR A 42 -5.41 -4.12 -2.72
CA TYR A 42 -6.41 -5.15 -2.92
C TYR A 42 -7.68 -4.84 -2.14
N ARG A 43 -8.81 -4.92 -2.81
CA ARG A 43 -10.12 -4.82 -2.17
C ARG A 43 -10.63 -6.22 -1.83
N ILE A 44 -10.61 -6.56 -0.54
CA ILE A 44 -11.14 -7.82 -0.02
C ILE A 44 -12.48 -7.52 0.64
N GLY A 45 -13.57 -7.76 -0.11
CA GLY A 45 -14.93 -7.41 0.30
C GLY A 45 -15.12 -5.91 0.49
N ARG A 46 -15.28 -5.49 1.75
CA ARG A 46 -15.45 -4.07 2.13
C ARG A 46 -14.15 -3.40 2.59
N ARG A 47 -13.05 -4.16 2.70
CA ARG A 47 -11.77 -3.68 3.23
C ARG A 47 -10.79 -3.45 2.09
N LEU A 48 -10.02 -2.38 2.20
CA LEU A 48 -8.87 -2.09 1.35
C LEU A 48 -7.63 -2.49 2.12
N VAL A 49 -6.84 -3.38 1.54
CA VAL A 49 -5.62 -3.90 2.13
C VAL A 49 -4.47 -3.80 1.15
N VAL A 50 -3.26 -3.63 1.66
CA VAL A 50 -2.03 -3.47 0.90
C VAL A 50 -1.06 -4.55 1.36
N PRO A 51 -0.47 -5.32 0.45
CA PRO A 51 0.49 -6.35 0.83
C PRO A 51 1.77 -5.69 1.40
N ARG A 52 2.17 -6.15 2.59
CA ARG A 52 3.38 -5.67 3.29
C ARG A 52 4.62 -5.82 2.43
N ARG A 53 4.77 -6.97 1.75
CA ARG A 53 5.89 -7.23 0.84
C ARG A 53 6.01 -6.19 -0.28
N ALA A 54 4.90 -5.73 -0.84
CA ALA A 54 4.99 -4.69 -1.87
C ALA A 54 5.40 -3.35 -1.27
N LEU A 55 4.91 -3.02 -0.07
CA LEU A 55 5.33 -1.83 0.67
C LEU A 55 6.82 -1.85 0.98
N GLU A 56 7.34 -2.96 1.46
CA GLU A 56 8.77 -3.10 1.75
C GLU A 56 9.62 -2.92 0.48
N ARG A 57 9.21 -3.52 -0.64
CA ARG A 57 9.87 -3.35 -1.94
C ARG A 57 9.80 -1.90 -2.44
N ALA A 58 8.68 -1.21 -2.21
CA ALA A 58 8.55 0.21 -2.54
C ALA A 58 9.55 1.07 -1.79
N LEU A 59 9.65 0.86 -0.47
CA LEU A 59 10.54 1.61 0.41
C LEU A 59 12.00 1.28 0.18
N ALA A 60 12.30 0.06 -0.27
CA ALA A 60 13.63 -0.34 -0.75
C ALA A 60 13.99 0.31 -2.11
N GLY A 61 13.07 1.05 -2.75
CA GLY A 61 13.27 1.65 -4.07
C GLY A 61 13.17 0.67 -5.23
N GLU A 62 12.69 -0.55 -4.99
CA GLU A 62 12.60 -1.62 -6.00
C GLU A 62 11.32 -1.54 -6.83
N LEU A 63 10.32 -0.77 -6.37
CA LEU A 63 9.16 -0.45 -7.19
C LEU A 63 9.40 0.88 -7.88
N THR A 64 9.80 0.80 -9.15
CA THR A 64 9.72 1.93 -10.07
C THR A 64 8.25 2.29 -10.19
N GLU A 65 7.90 3.53 -9.85
CA GLU A 65 6.61 4.10 -10.21
C GLU A 65 6.48 3.92 -11.72
N GLN A 66 5.51 3.11 -12.16
CA GLN A 66 5.16 3.07 -13.56
C GLN A 66 4.48 4.41 -13.83
N GLU A 67 5.28 5.43 -14.16
CA GLU A 67 4.82 6.68 -14.71
C GLU A 67 3.78 6.34 -15.78
N GLY A 68 2.58 6.89 -15.61
CA GLY A 68 1.49 6.64 -16.53
C GLY A 68 1.98 6.83 -17.96
N GLN A 69 2.05 5.74 -18.73
CA GLN A 69 1.92 5.81 -20.16
C GLN A 69 0.57 6.46 -20.45
N GLY A 70 0.63 7.76 -20.70
CA GLY A 70 -0.50 8.65 -20.83
C GLY A 70 -0.01 10.07 -21.07
N HIS A 71 0.88 10.24 -22.04
CA HIS A 71 1.13 11.54 -22.68
C HIS A 71 0.68 11.43 -24.13
N ALA A 72 -0.48 12.06 -24.38
CA ALA A 72 -1.12 12.49 -25.65
C ALA A 72 -2.58 12.02 -25.73
#